data_AF-A0A0D1XJ89-F1
#
_entry.id   AF-A0A0D1XJ89-F1
#
_cell.length_a   1.000
_cell.length_b   1.000
_cell.length_c   1.000
_cell.angle_alpha   90.00
_cell.angle_beta   90.00
_cell.angle_gamma   90.00
#
_symmetry.space_group_name_H-M   'P 1'
#
loop_
_entity.id
_entity.type
_entity.pdbx_description
1 polymer ?
#
loop_
_entity_poly.entity_id
_entity_poly.type
_entity_poly.pdbx_seq_one_letter_code
_entity_poly.pdbx_strand_id
1 'polypeptide(L)'
;MNKKMVHAALLSIALLLMAGCNPNNQGEAPQQRGAQVNQYNRTTPGQKTRVLVGSDLNPNLVTGRNDVRDIQAEADSMANVAVQVPKVKRASVVINGAQAYVGLTLADTVRSRQEAATIREKVRQHVQGKMPRYDVRVSSDTGIFSRIQDIGDGIRSGTPINNYRIHMNDLNSRMNR
;
A
#
# COMPACT_ATOMS: atom_id res chain seq x y z
N MET A 1 -26.18 32.00 -51.85
CA MET A 1 -27.17 33.10 -51.81
C MET A 1 -28.56 32.49 -51.92
N ASN A 2 -29.59 32.89 -51.16
CA ASN A 2 -29.81 34.12 -50.38
C ASN A 2 -30.29 33.84 -48.94
N LYS A 3 -29.99 34.76 -48.00
CA LYS A 3 -30.63 34.87 -46.68
C LYS A 3 -31.32 36.24 -46.58
N LYS A 4 -32.64 36.28 -46.33
CA LYS A 4 -33.49 37.38 -45.81
C LYS A 4 -34.97 36.98 -46.03
N MET A 5 -35.93 37.69 -45.40
CA MET A 5 -37.40 37.52 -45.52
C MET A 5 -38.08 36.33 -44.80
N VAL A 6 -37.79 36.09 -43.52
CA VAL A 6 -38.72 35.35 -42.61
C VAL A 6 -38.75 35.98 -41.21
N HIS A 7 -38.87 37.32 -41.12
CA HIS A 7 -38.89 38.08 -39.85
C HIS A 7 -39.98 39.17 -39.91
N ALA A 8 -41.24 38.79 -40.17
CA ALA A 8 -42.38 39.71 -40.25
C ALA A 8 -43.74 39.00 -40.00
N ALA A 9 -43.83 38.23 -38.91
CA ALA A 9 -45.07 37.55 -38.50
C ALA A 9 -45.17 37.52 -36.96
N LEU A 10 -45.29 38.70 -36.37
CA LEU A 10 -45.36 38.92 -34.92
C LEU A 10 -46.79 39.36 -34.54
N LEU A 11 -47.18 39.05 -33.31
CA LEU A 11 -48.19 39.80 -32.53
C LEU A 11 -49.70 39.62 -32.86
N SER A 12 -50.27 38.43 -32.58
CA SER A 12 -51.60 38.33 -31.93
C SER A 12 -51.99 36.91 -31.49
N ILE A 13 -51.98 36.65 -30.18
CA ILE A 13 -53.00 35.92 -29.38
C ILE A 13 -52.55 35.90 -27.91
N ALA A 14 -53.45 36.27 -26.99
CA ALA A 14 -53.25 36.29 -25.53
C ALA A 14 -53.56 34.89 -24.93
N LEU A 15 -52.83 34.35 -23.94
CA LEU A 15 -52.49 34.81 -22.58
C LEU A 15 -53.60 34.50 -21.53
N LEU A 16 -53.35 33.45 -20.72
CA LEU A 16 -53.94 33.06 -19.42
C LEU A 16 -52.93 32.03 -18.81
N LEU A 17 -52.24 32.20 -17.68
CA LEU A 17 -52.59 32.55 -16.28
C LEU A 17 -53.36 31.39 -15.58
N MET A 18 -53.01 30.85 -14.40
CA MET A 18 -51.95 31.09 -13.36
C MET A 18 -51.22 29.74 -13.03
N ALA A 19 -50.32 29.51 -12.06
CA ALA A 19 -49.73 30.25 -10.91
C ALA A 19 -48.20 29.90 -10.79
N GLY A 20 -47.41 29.95 -9.70
CA GLY A 20 -47.57 30.15 -8.23
C GLY A 20 -47.22 28.87 -7.42
N CYS A 21 -46.47 28.85 -6.30
CA CYS A 21 -45.79 29.90 -5.50
C CYS A 21 -44.52 29.35 -4.80
N ASN A 22 -43.62 30.22 -4.28
CA ASN A 22 -42.38 29.82 -3.58
C ASN A 22 -41.98 30.79 -2.43
N PRO A 23 -41.82 30.29 -1.19
CA PRO A 23 -40.82 30.77 -0.23
C PRO A 23 -40.18 29.58 0.56
N ASN A 24 -39.14 29.68 1.42
CA ASN A 24 -38.23 30.76 1.85
C ASN A 24 -36.83 30.15 2.18
N ASN A 25 -35.82 30.99 2.43
CA ASN A 25 -34.55 30.59 3.07
C ASN A 25 -34.54 31.02 4.54
N GLN A 26 -34.25 30.11 5.48
CA GLN A 26 -33.83 30.44 6.86
C GLN A 26 -33.33 29.21 7.64
N GLY A 27 -32.25 29.39 8.42
CA GLY A 27 -32.11 28.72 9.72
C GLY A 27 -31.23 27.47 9.85
N GLU A 28 -30.22 27.61 10.73
CA GLU A 28 -29.91 26.68 11.84
C GLU A 28 -29.23 25.32 11.62
N ALA A 29 -28.34 25.03 12.58
CA ALA A 29 -27.73 23.76 12.95
C ALA A 29 -27.45 23.83 14.47
N PRO A 30 -27.11 22.73 15.20
CA PRO A 30 -26.99 21.33 14.78
C PRO A 30 -27.87 20.37 15.62
N GLN A 31 -27.89 19.06 15.32
CA GLN A 31 -27.65 17.98 16.30
C GLN A 31 -27.72 16.55 15.70
N GLN A 32 -27.43 15.54 16.54
CA GLN A 32 -27.18 14.14 16.18
C GLN A 32 -28.42 13.24 16.40
N ARG A 33 -28.64 12.27 15.50
CA ARG A 33 -28.92 10.85 15.84
C ARG A 33 -28.87 9.99 14.57
N GLY A 34 -28.42 8.74 14.71
CA GLY A 34 -28.03 7.92 13.57
C GLY A 34 -29.12 6.96 13.05
N ALA A 35 -29.06 6.65 11.76
CA ALA A 35 -29.75 5.54 11.13
C ALA A 35 -28.77 4.79 10.21
N GLN A 36 -28.10 3.76 10.73
CA GLN A 36 -27.19 2.89 9.97
C GLN A 36 -28.00 1.89 9.11
N VAL A 37 -28.46 2.33 7.93
CA VAL A 37 -29.16 1.45 6.98
C VAL A 37 -28.16 0.56 6.25
N ASN A 38 -27.84 -0.58 6.87
CA ASN A 38 -26.96 -1.61 6.30
C ASN A 38 -27.65 -2.37 5.16
N GLN A 39 -27.77 -1.74 3.98
CA GLN A 39 -28.37 -2.36 2.79
C GLN A 39 -27.37 -3.27 2.06
N TYR A 40 -27.01 -4.39 2.70
CA TYR A 40 -26.34 -5.50 2.01
C TYR A 40 -27.26 -6.09 0.95
N ASN A 41 -27.04 -5.75 -0.33
CA ASN A 41 -27.80 -6.36 -1.42
C ASN A 41 -26.96 -6.62 -2.68
N ARG A 42 -26.73 -7.93 -2.92
CA ARG A 42 -26.68 -8.61 -4.22
C ARG A 42 -25.78 -8.02 -5.32
N THR A 43 -24.66 -8.73 -5.51
CA THR A 43 -23.84 -8.86 -6.72
C THR A 43 -24.47 -8.44 -8.07
N THR A 44 -23.81 -7.48 -8.74
CA THR A 44 -23.91 -7.28 -10.20
C THR A 44 -22.49 -7.06 -10.76
N PRO A 45 -21.96 -7.93 -11.63
CA PRO A 45 -20.63 -7.75 -12.22
C PRO A 45 -20.69 -6.80 -13.42
N GLY A 46 -19.95 -5.68 -13.41
CA GLY A 46 -19.73 -4.92 -14.65
C GLY A 46 -19.61 -3.40 -14.63
N GLN A 47 -19.35 -2.72 -13.50
CA GLN A 47 -19.03 -1.28 -13.52
C GLN A 47 -17.67 -0.99 -12.86
N LYS A 48 -16.73 -0.44 -13.65
CA LYS A 48 -15.42 0.04 -13.18
C LYS A 48 -15.54 1.46 -12.59
N THR A 49 -16.31 1.61 -11.53
CA THR A 49 -16.39 2.86 -10.77
C THR A 49 -15.01 3.17 -10.20
N ARG A 50 -14.33 4.17 -10.76
CA ARG A 50 -13.14 4.76 -10.15
C ARG A 50 -13.60 5.55 -8.91
N VAL A 51 -13.68 4.87 -7.78
CA VAL A 51 -13.84 5.54 -6.48
C VAL A 51 -12.59 6.41 -6.29
N LEU A 52 -12.78 7.74 -6.32
CA LEU A 52 -11.77 8.67 -5.81
C LEU A 52 -11.79 8.53 -4.30
N VAL A 53 -10.89 7.71 -3.77
CA VAL A 53 -10.66 7.58 -2.33
C VAL A 53 -9.91 8.83 -1.88
N GLY A 54 -10.41 9.49 -0.83
CA GLY A 54 -9.75 10.64 -0.22
C GLY A 54 -8.38 10.30 0.35
N SER A 55 -7.56 11.33 0.62
CA SER A 55 -6.23 11.18 1.22
C SER A 55 -6.27 10.79 2.71
N ASP A 56 -7.47 10.68 3.26
CA ASP A 56 -7.90 10.42 4.63
C ASP A 56 -8.12 8.92 4.92
N LEU A 57 -7.44 8.04 4.19
CA LEU A 57 -7.31 6.62 4.56
C LEU A 57 -6.59 6.48 5.91
N ASN A 58 -7.24 5.79 6.85
CA ASN A 58 -6.59 5.31 8.07
C ASN A 58 -5.39 4.40 7.68
N PRO A 59 -4.16 4.64 8.16
CA PRO A 59 -2.98 3.84 7.81
C PRO A 59 -3.06 2.38 8.28
N ASN A 60 -4.04 2.02 9.12
CA ASN A 60 -4.33 0.66 9.54
C ASN A 60 -5.43 -0.02 8.69
N LEU A 61 -5.89 0.61 7.61
CA LEU A 61 -6.95 0.09 6.73
C LEU A 61 -6.33 -0.77 5.61
N VAL A 62 -6.19 -2.07 5.88
CA VAL A 62 -5.67 -3.09 4.94
C VAL A 62 -6.54 -3.15 3.68
N THR A 63 -6.12 -2.43 2.65
CA THR A 63 -6.76 -2.32 1.33
C THR A 63 -5.80 -2.91 0.30
N GLY A 64 -5.94 -4.24 0.09
CA GLY A 64 -4.98 -5.21 -0.51
C GLY A 64 -4.28 -4.95 -1.85
N ARG A 65 -4.28 -3.72 -2.36
CA ARG A 65 -3.44 -3.21 -3.46
C ARG A 65 -2.52 -2.06 -3.04
N ASN A 66 -2.83 -1.36 -1.94
CA ASN A 66 -2.01 -0.32 -1.35
C ASN A 66 -0.99 -0.94 -0.38
N ASP A 67 -1.44 -1.81 0.53
CA ASP A 67 -0.61 -2.43 1.57
C ASP A 67 0.58 -3.20 1.00
N VAL A 68 0.44 -3.85 -0.15
CA VAL A 68 1.55 -4.56 -0.80
C VAL A 68 2.66 -3.59 -1.23
N ARG A 69 2.32 -2.37 -1.64
CA ARG A 69 3.30 -1.32 -1.96
C ARG A 69 3.94 -0.74 -0.71
N ASP A 70 3.17 -0.59 0.37
CA ASP A 70 3.67 -0.09 1.66
C ASP A 70 4.67 -1.09 2.28
N ILE A 71 4.29 -2.37 2.36
CA ILE A 71 5.16 -3.47 2.79
C ILE A 71 6.41 -3.62 1.91
N GLN A 72 6.32 -3.34 0.60
CA GLN A 72 7.50 -3.29 -0.27
C GLN A 72 8.40 -2.09 0.04
N ALA A 73 7.83 -0.89 0.20
CA ALA A 73 8.58 0.32 0.56
C ALA A 73 9.24 0.19 1.94
N GLU A 74 8.60 -0.50 2.89
CA GLU A 74 9.16 -0.81 4.20
C GLU A 74 10.26 -1.87 4.14
N ALA A 75 10.13 -2.92 3.32
CA ALA A 75 11.20 -3.88 3.08
C ALA A 75 12.43 -3.19 2.44
N ASP A 76 12.22 -2.34 1.43
CA ASP A 76 13.28 -1.54 0.81
C ASP A 76 13.88 -0.54 1.83
N SER A 77 13.07 0.04 2.72
CA SER A 77 13.53 0.89 3.83
C SER A 77 14.38 0.11 4.86
N MET A 78 13.97 -1.11 5.25
CA MET A 78 14.77 -1.99 6.10
C MET A 78 16.09 -2.39 5.44
N ALA A 79 16.10 -2.64 4.13
CA ALA A 79 17.33 -2.89 3.38
C ALA A 79 18.26 -1.67 3.40
N ASN A 80 17.70 -0.47 3.19
CA ASN A 80 18.43 0.80 3.26
C ASN A 80 18.99 1.10 4.68
N VAL A 81 18.28 0.71 5.75
CA VAL A 81 18.79 0.77 7.13
C VAL A 81 19.88 -0.27 7.38
N ALA A 82 19.75 -1.48 6.81
CA ALA A 82 20.73 -2.55 6.98
C ALA A 82 22.09 -2.23 6.31
N VAL A 83 22.10 -1.62 5.12
CA VAL A 83 23.36 -1.23 4.43
C VAL A 83 24.09 -0.05 5.07
N GLN A 84 23.46 0.70 5.98
CA GLN A 84 24.13 1.75 6.77
C GLN A 84 25.07 1.17 7.85
N VAL A 85 24.94 -0.12 8.18
CA VAL A 85 25.84 -0.76 9.15
C VAL A 85 27.20 -1.04 8.49
N PRO A 86 28.33 -0.59 9.07
CA PRO A 86 29.66 -0.79 8.49
C PRO A 86 29.96 -2.26 8.15
N LYS A 87 30.59 -2.46 6.99
CA LYS A 87 30.94 -3.76 6.40
C LYS A 87 29.75 -4.61 5.89
N VAL A 88 28.54 -4.06 5.84
CA VAL A 88 27.49 -4.58 4.94
C VAL A 88 27.75 -4.07 3.52
N LYS A 89 27.69 -4.96 2.53
CA LYS A 89 27.94 -4.67 1.10
C LYS A 89 26.65 -4.61 0.30
N ARG A 90 25.67 -5.47 0.63
CA ARG A 90 24.30 -5.47 0.10
C ARG A 90 23.35 -5.97 1.19
N ALA A 91 22.10 -5.51 1.17
CA ALA A 91 21.00 -6.12 1.92
C ALA A 91 19.82 -6.39 0.97
N SER A 92 18.99 -7.36 1.33
CA SER A 92 17.69 -7.62 0.73
C SER A 92 16.73 -8.03 1.85
N VAL A 93 15.45 -7.64 1.75
CA VAL A 93 14.46 -7.88 2.79
C VAL A 93 13.16 -8.37 2.19
N VAL A 94 12.54 -9.34 2.84
CA VAL A 94 11.19 -9.81 2.54
C VAL A 94 10.39 -9.89 3.84
N ILE A 95 9.19 -9.32 3.82
CA ILE A 95 8.26 -9.28 4.96
C ILE A 95 7.13 -10.28 4.73
N ASN A 96 6.73 -11.01 5.77
CA ASN A 96 5.59 -11.92 5.75
C ASN A 96 4.85 -11.86 7.10
N GLY A 97 3.70 -11.18 7.12
CA GLY A 97 3.01 -10.85 8.38
C GLY A 97 3.91 -9.99 9.28
N ALA A 98 4.03 -10.35 10.55
CA ALA A 98 4.90 -9.67 11.51
C ALA A 98 6.40 -10.04 11.40
N GLN A 99 6.80 -10.90 10.46
CA GLN A 99 8.17 -11.40 10.31
C GLN A 99 8.91 -10.66 9.19
N ALA A 100 10.11 -10.15 9.48
CA ALA A 100 10.99 -9.50 8.51
C ALA A 100 12.29 -10.30 8.33
N TYR A 101 12.48 -10.90 7.15
CA TYR A 101 13.65 -11.70 6.80
C TYR A 101 14.67 -10.82 6.06
N VAL A 102 15.80 -10.55 6.70
CA VAL A 102 16.90 -9.73 6.18
C VAL A 102 18.06 -10.62 5.75
N GLY A 103 18.36 -10.64 4.44
CA GLY A 103 19.55 -11.25 3.89
C GLY A 103 20.66 -10.20 3.71
N LEU A 104 21.89 -10.55 4.09
CA LEU A 104 23.07 -9.69 3.96
C LEU A 104 24.16 -10.32 3.08
N THR A 105 24.75 -9.51 2.20
CA THR A 105 26.10 -9.73 1.69
C THR A 105 27.04 -8.83 2.49
N LEU A 106 28.09 -9.40 3.10
CA LEU A 106 29.11 -8.63 3.82
C LEU A 106 30.25 -8.20 2.88
N ALA A 107 31.06 -7.24 3.33
CA ALA A 107 32.26 -6.81 2.61
C ALA A 107 33.33 -7.91 2.61
N ASP A 108 34.12 -8.00 1.54
CA ASP A 108 35.10 -9.09 1.30
C ASP A 108 36.33 -9.04 2.25
N THR A 109 36.38 -8.01 3.10
CA THR A 109 37.29 -7.85 4.23
C THR A 109 36.85 -8.64 5.46
N VAL A 110 35.56 -8.99 5.59
CA VAL A 110 35.02 -9.78 6.72
C VAL A 110 35.36 -11.25 6.50
N ARG A 111 36.29 -11.77 7.30
CA ARG A 111 36.77 -13.16 7.20
C ARG A 111 36.50 -14.00 8.44
N SER A 112 36.19 -13.37 9.58
CA SER A 112 35.87 -14.07 10.82
C SER A 112 34.37 -14.34 10.93
N ARG A 113 33.99 -15.57 11.30
CA ARG A 113 32.60 -15.91 11.66
C ARG A 113 32.09 -15.07 12.83
N GLN A 114 32.95 -14.74 13.79
CA GLN A 114 32.60 -13.91 14.95
C GLN A 114 32.35 -12.45 14.55
N GLU A 115 33.14 -11.93 13.61
CA GLU A 115 32.93 -10.59 13.04
C GLU A 115 31.61 -10.54 12.25
N ALA A 116 31.35 -11.54 11.39
CA ALA A 116 30.10 -11.65 10.65
C ALA A 116 28.88 -11.75 11.59
N ALA A 117 28.95 -12.56 12.65
CA ALA A 117 27.91 -12.64 13.67
C ALA A 117 27.68 -11.29 14.39
N THR A 118 28.76 -10.56 14.69
CA THR A 118 28.70 -9.22 15.32
C THR A 118 28.06 -8.18 14.41
N ILE A 119 28.36 -8.20 13.10
CA ILE A 119 27.73 -7.31 12.11
C ILE A 119 26.24 -7.66 11.96
N ARG A 120 25.92 -8.96 11.85
CA ARG A 120 24.54 -9.47 11.74
C ARG A 120 23.67 -9.03 12.92
N GLU A 121 24.20 -9.09 14.14
CA GLU A 121 23.49 -8.64 15.35
C GLU A 121 23.34 -7.11 15.39
N LYS A 122 24.36 -6.34 14.98
CA LYS A 122 24.26 -4.88 14.85
C LYS A 122 23.19 -4.47 13.83
N VAL A 123 23.11 -5.15 12.68
CA VAL A 123 22.02 -4.95 11.70
C VAL A 123 20.67 -5.27 12.34
N ARG A 124 20.54 -6.41 13.04
CA ARG A 124 19.30 -6.79 13.70
C ARG A 124 18.82 -5.70 14.66
N GLN A 125 19.69 -5.25 15.57
CA GLN A 125 19.37 -4.18 16.52
C GLN A 125 19.02 -2.86 15.82
N HIS A 126 19.76 -2.47 14.78
CA HIS A 126 19.53 -1.20 14.08
C HIS A 126 18.21 -1.18 13.30
N VAL A 127 17.90 -2.26 12.56
CA VAL A 127 16.63 -2.40 11.84
C VAL A 127 15.45 -2.54 12.83
N GLN A 128 15.59 -3.37 13.87
CA GLN A 128 14.57 -3.55 14.92
C GLN A 128 14.24 -2.23 15.63
N GLY A 129 15.24 -1.41 15.94
CA GLY A 129 15.07 -0.10 16.57
C GLY A 129 14.44 0.97 15.67
N LYS A 130 14.45 0.78 14.34
CA LYS A 130 13.75 1.64 13.37
C LYS A 130 12.34 1.13 13.03
N MET A 131 12.15 -0.18 13.03
CA MET A 131 10.91 -0.85 12.61
C MET A 131 10.38 -1.80 13.71
N PRO A 132 10.03 -1.27 14.91
CA PRO A 132 9.77 -2.09 16.10
C PRO A 132 8.55 -3.02 16.02
N ARG A 133 7.69 -2.86 15.00
CA ARG A 133 6.48 -3.69 14.79
C ARG A 133 6.74 -5.05 14.15
N TYR A 134 7.98 -5.33 13.74
CA TYR A 134 8.40 -6.58 13.10
C TYR A 134 9.35 -7.38 14.00
N ASP A 135 9.28 -8.71 13.93
CA ASP A 135 10.36 -9.59 14.39
C ASP A 135 11.42 -9.66 13.28
N VAL A 136 12.58 -9.03 13.52
CA VAL A 136 13.65 -8.89 12.53
C VAL A 136 14.63 -10.06 12.64
N ARG A 137 14.59 -10.96 11.67
CA ARG A 137 15.54 -12.07 11.54
C ARG A 137 16.58 -11.78 10.46
N VAL A 138 17.86 -11.86 10.82
CA VAL A 138 18.97 -11.47 9.92
C VAL A 138 19.89 -12.65 9.64
N SER A 139 20.32 -12.83 8.38
CA SER A 139 21.29 -13.85 7.96
C SER A 139 22.36 -13.26 7.03
N SER A 140 23.58 -13.79 7.12
CA SER A 140 24.67 -13.53 6.17
C SER A 140 25.05 -14.78 5.35
N ASP A 141 24.17 -15.78 5.30
CA ASP A 141 24.30 -16.93 4.38
C ASP A 141 23.97 -16.49 2.95
N THR A 142 24.83 -16.82 1.99
CA THR A 142 24.64 -16.41 0.59
C THR A 142 23.43 -17.09 -0.05
N GLY A 143 23.11 -18.33 0.33
CA GLY A 143 21.91 -19.02 -0.12
C GLY A 143 20.62 -18.37 0.40
N ILE A 144 20.58 -17.95 1.66
CA ILE A 144 19.49 -17.14 2.23
C ILE A 144 19.41 -15.77 1.54
N PHE A 145 20.54 -15.09 1.29
CA PHE A 145 20.55 -13.81 0.59
C PHE A 145 19.89 -13.92 -0.79
N SER A 146 20.33 -14.85 -1.64
CA SER A 146 19.74 -15.05 -2.97
C SER A 146 18.27 -15.41 -2.87
N ARG A 147 17.90 -16.34 -1.96
CA ARG A 147 16.52 -16.75 -1.74
C ARG A 147 15.59 -15.59 -1.36
N ILE A 148 16.05 -14.65 -0.54
CA ILE A 148 15.31 -13.43 -0.17
C ILE A 148 15.23 -12.48 -1.37
N GLN A 149 16.32 -12.31 -2.12
CA GLN A 149 16.32 -11.49 -3.34
C GLN A 149 15.33 -12.04 -4.39
N ASP A 150 15.37 -13.33 -4.71
CA ASP A 150 14.50 -13.98 -5.71
C ASP A 150 13.01 -13.76 -5.40
N ILE A 151 12.64 -13.83 -4.12
CA ILE A 151 11.28 -13.56 -3.65
C ILE A 151 10.96 -12.06 -3.77
N GLY A 152 11.86 -11.18 -3.32
CA GLY A 152 11.66 -9.73 -3.38
C GLY A 152 11.47 -9.22 -4.81
N ASP A 153 12.35 -9.62 -5.72
CA ASP A 153 12.31 -9.26 -7.15
C ASP A 153 11.11 -9.91 -7.86
N GLY A 154 10.72 -11.12 -7.43
CA GLY A 154 9.50 -11.79 -7.85
C GLY A 154 8.20 -11.06 -7.46
N ILE A 155 8.10 -10.57 -6.21
CA ILE A 155 6.93 -9.78 -5.77
C ILE A 155 6.97 -8.38 -6.40
N ARG A 156 8.15 -7.77 -6.59
CA ARG A 156 8.32 -6.46 -7.26
C ARG A 156 7.95 -6.51 -8.75
N SER A 157 8.14 -7.65 -9.42
CA SER A 157 7.63 -7.91 -10.78
C SER A 157 6.14 -8.30 -10.84
N GLY A 158 5.44 -8.33 -9.70
CA GLY A 158 3.99 -8.53 -9.62
C GLY A 158 3.53 -9.95 -9.27
N THR A 159 4.44 -10.86 -8.93
CA THR A 159 4.08 -12.23 -8.51
C THR A 159 3.45 -12.21 -7.11
N PRO A 160 2.25 -12.79 -6.90
CA PRO A 160 1.63 -12.82 -5.59
C PRO A 160 2.48 -13.54 -4.53
N ILE A 161 2.63 -12.93 -3.34
CA ILE A 161 3.41 -13.49 -2.21
C ILE A 161 3.01 -14.92 -1.84
N ASN A 162 1.74 -15.29 -2.07
CA ASN A 162 1.21 -16.64 -1.88
C ASN A 162 1.93 -17.74 -2.70
N ASN A 163 2.57 -17.40 -3.82
CA ASN A 163 3.33 -18.34 -4.64
C ASN A 163 4.66 -18.72 -3.95
N TYR A 164 5.18 -17.85 -3.09
CA TYR A 164 6.44 -18.05 -2.36
C TYR A 164 6.26 -18.74 -0.99
N ARG A 165 5.05 -19.22 -0.64
CA ARG A 165 4.76 -19.82 0.68
C ARG A 165 5.76 -20.91 1.10
N ILE A 166 6.15 -21.79 0.17
CA ILE A 166 7.15 -22.83 0.42
C ILE A 166 8.54 -22.22 0.71
N HIS A 167 8.91 -21.16 -0.01
CA HIS A 167 10.18 -20.46 0.20
C HIS A 167 10.20 -19.70 1.54
N MET A 168 9.07 -19.11 1.95
CA MET A 168 8.92 -18.47 3.26
C MET A 168 9.08 -19.46 4.42
N ASN A 169 8.50 -20.66 4.28
CA ASN A 169 8.61 -21.72 5.27
C ASN A 169 10.06 -22.22 5.39
N ASP A 170 10.77 -22.36 4.26
CA ASP A 170 12.20 -22.66 4.19
C ASP A 170 13.06 -21.59 4.89
N LEU A 171 12.86 -20.30 4.57
CA LEU A 171 13.52 -19.18 5.25
C LEU A 171 13.30 -19.22 6.78
N ASN A 172 12.06 -19.39 7.24
CA ASN A 172 11.73 -19.52 8.66
C ASN A 172 12.48 -20.72 9.29
N SER A 173 12.50 -21.87 8.61
CA SER A 173 13.11 -23.12 9.10
C SER A 173 14.64 -23.12 9.10
N ARG A 174 15.26 -22.18 8.37
CA ARG A 174 16.72 -21.97 8.30
C ARG A 174 17.20 -20.80 9.16
N MET A 175 16.37 -19.79 9.42
CA MET A 175 16.71 -18.57 10.18
C MET A 175 16.22 -18.58 11.63
N ASN A 176 15.40 -19.55 12.03
CA ASN A 176 14.98 -19.79 13.42
C ASN A 176 15.82 -20.92 14.06
N ARG A 177 17.15 -20.84 13.93
CA ARG A 177 18.15 -21.76 14.49
C ARG A 177 19.34 -20.97 15.02
#